data_AF-A0A7W7GBA5-F1
#
_entry.id   AF-A0A7W7GBA5-F1
#
_cell.length_a   1.000
_cell.length_b   1.000
_cell.length_c   1.000
_cell.angle_alpha   90.00
_cell.angle_beta   90.00
_cell.angle_gamma   90.00
#
_symmetry.space_group_name_H-M   'P 1'
#
loop_
_entity.id
_entity.type
_entity.pdbx_description
1 polymer ?
#
loop_
_entity_poly.entity_id
_entity_poly.type
_entity_poly.pdbx_seq_one_letter_code
_entity_poly.pdbx_strand_id
1 'polypeptide(L)'
;METTTYHYDEQGRLTHTVTLREPEWLEDDVAWALAWKQEQAGLCPGCKLPLEETTDPANDGRYRVPPATRCFACTPLAEAHKEYAASAPGVLLHAEKDEE
;
A
#
# COMPACT_ATOMS: atom_id res chain seq x y z
N MET A 1 -25.36 -13.92 -2.05
CA MET A 1 -26.22 -15.06 -1.65
C MET A 1 -25.34 -16.26 -1.35
N GLU A 2 -25.62 -17.05 -0.30
CA GLU A 2 -24.83 -18.25 0.06
C GLU A 2 -25.72 -19.50 -0.01
N THR A 3 -25.22 -20.59 -0.59
CA THR A 3 -25.93 -21.87 -0.70
C THR A 3 -25.00 -23.01 -0.38
N THR A 4 -25.41 -23.88 0.53
CA THR A 4 -24.63 -25.04 0.97
C THR A 4 -25.34 -26.34 0.58
N THR A 5 -24.66 -27.18 -0.19
CA THR A 5 -25.13 -28.50 -0.62
C THR A 5 -24.34 -29.59 0.12
N TYR A 6 -25.08 -30.50 0.76
CA TYR A 6 -24.51 -31.64 1.49
C TYR A 6 -24.59 -32.89 0.61
N HIS A 7 -23.48 -33.61 0.46
CA HIS A 7 -23.40 -34.80 -0.37
C HIS A 7 -23.25 -36.05 0.50
N TYR A 8 -24.16 -37.01 0.34
CA TYR A 8 -24.20 -38.24 1.12
C TYR A 8 -23.86 -39.47 0.26
N ASP A 9 -23.27 -40.49 0.87
CA ASP A 9 -23.05 -41.79 0.23
C ASP A 9 -24.32 -42.66 0.26
N GLU A 10 -24.25 -43.85 -0.36
CA GLU A 10 -25.34 -44.82 -0.41
C GLU A 10 -25.77 -45.34 0.96
N GLN A 11 -24.91 -45.23 1.98
CA GLN A 11 -25.24 -45.59 3.37
C GLN A 11 -25.74 -44.39 4.19
N GLY A 12 -25.99 -43.24 3.54
CA GLY A 12 -26.52 -42.03 4.17
C GLY A 12 -25.50 -41.25 5.01
N ARG A 13 -24.20 -41.55 4.89
CA ARG A 13 -23.15 -40.78 5.58
C ARG A 13 -22.78 -39.57 4.76
N LEU A 14 -22.57 -38.44 5.42
CA LEU A 14 -22.08 -37.22 4.78
C LEU A 14 -20.64 -37.45 4.30
N THR A 15 -20.38 -37.22 3.01
CA THR A 15 -19.06 -37.40 2.38
C THR A 15 -18.32 -36.08 2.22
N HIS A 16 -19.01 -35.04 1.78
CA HIS A 16 -18.48 -33.69 1.64
C HIS A 16 -19.63 -32.67 1.57
N THR A 17 -19.27 -31.41 1.74
CA THR A 17 -20.17 -30.28 1.68
C THR A 17 -19.59 -29.26 0.71
N VAL A 18 -20.43 -28.70 -0.16
CA VAL A 18 -20.05 -27.65 -1.10
C VAL A 18 -20.82 -26.39 -0.74
N THR A 19 -20.11 -25.33 -0.38
CA THR A 19 -20.70 -24.00 -0.16
C THR A 19 -20.35 -23.09 -1.31
N LEU A 20 -21.39 -22.64 -2.03
CA LEU A 20 -21.30 -21.64 -3.07
C LEU A 20 -21.68 -20.30 -2.48
N ARG A 21 -20.80 -19.31 -2.64
CA ARG A 21 -21.06 -17.92 -2.28
C ARG A 21 -20.63 -17.02 -3.42
N GLU A 22 -21.25 -15.86 -3.49
CA GLU A 22 -20.78 -14.78 -4.34
C GLU A 22 -19.35 -14.40 -3.93
N PRO A 23 -18.41 -14.31 -4.89
CA PRO A 23 -17.04 -13.95 -4.58
C PRO A 23 -17.00 -12.50 -4.09
N GLU A 24 -16.22 -12.26 -3.05
CA GLU A 24 -15.99 -10.92 -2.51
C GLU A 24 -15.22 -10.02 -3.51
N TRP A 25 -14.42 -10.65 -4.37
CA TRP A 25 -13.65 -10.00 -5.42
C TRP A 25 -14.29 -10.30 -6.76
N LEU A 26 -14.60 -9.24 -7.49
CA LEU A 26 -15.05 -9.36 -8.88
C LEU A 26 -13.87 -9.73 -9.77
N GLU A 27 -14.16 -10.21 -10.97
CA GLU A 27 -13.12 -10.53 -11.96
C GLU A 27 -12.24 -9.31 -12.27
N ASP A 28 -12.84 -8.13 -12.34
CA ASP A 28 -12.12 -6.87 -12.52
C ASP A 28 -11.17 -6.58 -11.35
N ASP A 29 -11.57 -6.81 -10.10
CA ASP A 29 -10.72 -6.58 -8.94
C ASP A 29 -9.46 -7.47 -9.01
N VAL A 30 -9.65 -8.73 -9.41
CA VAL A 30 -8.54 -9.66 -9.61
C VAL A 30 -7.65 -9.21 -10.77
N ALA A 31 -8.24 -8.76 -11.87
CA ALA A 31 -7.50 -8.26 -13.03
C ALA A 31 -6.64 -7.03 -12.66
N TRP A 32 -7.20 -6.07 -11.93
CA TRP A 32 -6.47 -4.90 -11.43
C TRP A 32 -5.34 -5.28 -10.48
N ALA A 33 -5.58 -6.21 -9.55
CA ALA A 33 -4.56 -6.67 -8.61
C ALA A 33 -3.39 -7.38 -9.32
N LEU A 34 -3.69 -8.19 -10.35
CA LEU A 34 -2.67 -8.86 -11.16
C LEU A 34 -1.88 -7.87 -12.02
N ALA A 35 -2.56 -6.89 -12.63
CA ALA A 35 -1.92 -5.83 -13.40
C ALA A 35 -0.98 -4.98 -12.53
N TRP A 36 -1.44 -4.59 -11.34
CA TRP A 36 -0.62 -3.88 -10.36
C TRP A 36 0.59 -4.71 -9.94
N LYS A 37 0.42 -6.00 -9.64
CA LYS A 37 1.54 -6.89 -9.31
C LYS A 37 2.59 -6.95 -10.43
N GLN A 38 2.16 -7.00 -11.69
CA GLN A 38 3.05 -7.01 -12.84
C GLN A 38 3.80 -5.68 -12.99
N GLU A 39 3.12 -4.56 -12.79
CA GLU A 39 3.72 -3.22 -12.81
C GLU A 39 4.78 -3.09 -11.70
N GLN A 40 4.46 -3.49 -10.47
CA GLN A 40 5.41 -3.50 -9.35
C GLN A 40 6.63 -4.39 -9.60
N ALA A 41 6.47 -5.53 -10.28
CA ALA A 41 7.58 -6.41 -10.64
C ALA A 41 8.56 -5.77 -11.63
N GLY A 42 8.11 -4.77 -12.39
CA GLY A 42 8.94 -3.97 -13.29
C GLY A 42 9.69 -2.82 -12.62
N LEU A 43 9.52 -2.60 -11.30
CA LEU A 43 10.17 -1.50 -10.57
C LEU A 43 11.40 -1.98 -9.79
N CYS A 44 12.43 -1.14 -9.70
CA CYS A 44 13.59 -1.39 -8.86
C CYS A 44 13.21 -1.40 -7.36
N PRO A 45 13.58 -2.42 -6.57
CA PRO A 45 13.18 -2.52 -5.17
C PRO A 45 13.75 -1.40 -4.28
N GLY A 46 14.87 -0.79 -4.68
CA GLY A 46 15.49 0.34 -4.00
C GLY A 46 14.89 1.69 -4.41
N CYS A 47 15.09 2.11 -5.66
CA CYS A 47 14.72 3.46 -6.10
C CYS A 47 13.28 3.60 -6.65
N LYS A 48 12.55 2.49 -6.84
CA LYS A 48 11.15 2.45 -7.34
C LYS A 48 10.93 3.00 -8.75
N LEU A 49 12.00 3.25 -9.50
CA LEU A 49 11.94 3.59 -10.93
C LEU A 49 11.87 2.32 -11.80
N PRO A 50 11.51 2.42 -13.10
CA PRO A 50 11.51 1.28 -14.01
C PRO A 50 12.86 0.55 -14.01
N LEU A 51 12.82 -0.76 -13.77
CA LEU A 51 14.00 -1.60 -13.66
C LEU A 51 14.75 -1.66 -14.99
N GLU A 52 14.02 -1.77 -16.11
CA GLU A 52 14.59 -1.76 -17.46
C GLU A 52 15.40 -0.49 -17.76
N GLU A 53 14.95 0.67 -17.29
CA GLU A 53 15.65 1.95 -17.47
C GLU A 53 16.87 2.05 -16.55
N THR A 54 16.68 1.75 -15.27
CA THR A 54 17.71 1.93 -14.24
C THR A 54 18.83 0.91 -14.29
N THR A 55 18.65 -0.20 -15.01
CA THR A 55 19.68 -1.22 -15.22
C THR A 55 20.32 -1.16 -16.61
N ASP A 56 19.85 -0.27 -17.49
CA ASP A 56 20.46 -0.04 -18.80
C ASP A 56 21.82 0.68 -18.63
N PRO A 57 22.94 0.09 -19.09
CA PRO A 57 24.25 0.73 -19.06
C PRO A 57 24.30 2.09 -19.76
N ALA A 58 23.41 2.35 -20.73
CA ALA A 58 23.33 3.63 -21.41
C ALA A 58 22.93 4.78 -20.46
N ASN A 59 22.36 4.47 -19.30
CA ASN A 59 21.95 5.44 -18.28
C ASN A 59 22.99 5.64 -17.16
N ASP A 60 24.18 5.04 -17.27
CA ASP A 60 25.27 5.31 -16.33
C ASP A 60 25.60 6.82 -16.28
N GLY A 61 25.72 7.35 -15.06
CA GLY A 61 25.94 8.78 -14.79
C GLY A 61 24.77 9.73 -15.10
N ARG A 62 23.58 9.23 -15.48
CA ARG A 62 22.43 10.09 -15.82
C ARG A 62 21.51 10.46 -14.64
N TYR A 63 21.62 9.75 -13.54
CA TYR A 63 20.81 10.00 -12.34
C TYR A 63 21.52 10.94 -11.38
N ARG A 64 20.77 11.91 -10.83
CA ARG A 64 21.26 12.80 -9.77
C ARG A 64 20.30 12.81 -8.60
N VAL A 65 20.83 12.81 -7.39
CA VAL A 65 20.05 13.04 -6.17
C VAL A 65 20.19 14.52 -5.80
N PRO A 66 19.10 15.32 -5.84
CA PRO A 66 19.17 16.71 -5.39
C PRO A 66 19.47 16.77 -3.88
N PRO A 67 19.92 17.92 -3.35
CA PRO A 67 20.02 18.13 -1.92
C PRO A 67 18.69 17.85 -1.22
N ALA A 68 18.76 17.33 0.01
CA ALA A 68 17.56 17.02 0.78
C ALA A 68 16.69 18.27 0.99
N THR A 69 15.39 18.15 0.71
CA THR A 69 14.41 19.21 0.97
C THR A 69 13.70 18.93 2.28
N ARG A 70 13.65 19.92 3.17
CA ARG A 70 12.83 19.86 4.39
C ARG A 70 11.44 20.42 4.13
N CYS A 71 10.43 19.92 4.83
CA CYS A 71 9.12 20.56 4.86
C CYS A 71 9.17 21.75 5.82
N PHE A 72 8.92 22.96 5.28
CA PHE A 72 8.92 24.19 6.08
C PHE A 72 7.75 24.28 7.05
N ALA A 73 6.66 23.53 6.82
CA ALA A 73 5.56 23.41 7.78
C ALA A 73 5.84 22.36 8.87
N CYS A 74 6.45 21.22 8.51
CA CYS A 74 6.75 20.17 9.50
C CYS A 74 7.94 20.52 10.40
N THR A 75 8.85 21.40 9.96
CA THR A 75 10.00 21.82 10.79
C THR A 75 9.54 22.49 12.10
N PRO A 76 8.78 23.61 12.07
CA PRO A 76 8.31 24.25 13.30
C PRO A 76 7.36 23.33 14.09
N LEU A 77 6.57 22.50 13.41
CA LEU A 77 5.72 21.50 14.07
C LEU A 77 6.55 20.50 14.89
N ALA A 78 7.64 19.97 14.31
CA ALA A 78 8.53 19.03 15.01
C ALA A 78 9.28 19.71 16.17
N GLU A 79 9.59 21.00 16.06
CA GLU A 79 10.17 21.80 17.15
C GLU A 79 9.14 21.98 18.28
N ALA A 80 7.90 22.36 17.96
CA ALA A 80 6.82 22.50 18.92
C ALA A 80 6.51 21.16 19.62
N HIS A 81 6.52 20.03 18.91
CA HIS A 81 6.33 18.72 19.54
C HIS A 81 7.40 18.41 20.60
N LYS A 82 8.65 18.85 20.42
CA LYS A 82 9.70 18.70 21.43
C LYS A 82 9.43 19.58 22.65
N GLU A 83 8.96 20.80 22.43
CA GLU A 83 8.60 21.74 23.50
C GLU A 83 7.44 21.20 24.36
N TYR A 84 6.41 20.69 23.71
CA TYR A 84 5.22 20.15 24.38
C TYR A 84 5.35 18.66 24.77
N ALA A 85 6.54 18.07 24.72
CA ALA A 85 6.72 16.64 25.02
C ALA A 85 6.33 16.25 26.46
N ALA A 86 6.45 17.16 27.43
CA ALA A 86 6.10 16.95 28.83
C ALA A 86 4.66 17.38 29.18
N SER A 87 3.86 17.76 28.19
CA SER A 87 2.49 18.24 28.37
C SER A 87 1.52 17.10 28.70
N ALA A 88 0.25 17.46 28.92
CA ALA A 88 -0.81 16.49 29.03
C ALA A 88 -0.81 15.51 27.82
N PRO A 89 -1.07 14.21 28.06
CA PRO A 89 -1.15 13.24 26.97
C PRO A 89 -2.29 13.61 26.01
N GLY A 90 -2.05 13.41 24.70
CA GLY A 90 -3.05 13.65 23.66
C GLY A 90 -3.11 15.09 23.12
N VAL A 91 -2.15 15.95 23.47
CA VAL A 91 -2.03 17.28 22.84
C VAL A 91 -1.76 17.10 21.35
N LEU A 92 -2.65 17.66 20.53
CA LEU A 92 -2.52 17.71 19.08
C LEU A 92 -1.96 19.07 18.68
N LEU A 93 -0.93 19.06 17.86
CA LEU A 93 -0.35 20.25 17.25
C LEU A 93 -0.57 20.16 15.74
N HIS A 94 -0.90 21.29 15.12
CA HIS A 94 -1.05 21.40 13.67
C HIS A 94 -0.28 22.62 13.18
N ALA A 95 0.30 22.51 12.00
CA ALA A 95 0.96 23.64 11.35
C ALA A 95 -0.10 24.47 10.62
N GLU A 96 -0.16 25.76 10.90
CA GLU A 96 -0.96 26.74 10.16
C GLU A 96 -0.05 27.56 9.26
N LYS A 97 -0.60 28.03 8.13
CA LYS A 97 0.09 28.94 7.24
C LYS A 97 -0.52 30.33 7.44
N ASP A 98 0.29 31.29 7.82
CA ASP A 98 -0.15 32.68 7.88
C ASP A 98 -0.40 33.18 6.45
N GLU A 99 -1.58 33.75 6.22
CA GLU A 99 -1.87 34.52 5.01
C GLU A 99 -1.24 35.91 5.18
N GLU A 100 -0.37 36.31 4.24
CA GLU A 100 0.26 37.63 4.19
C GLU A 100 -0.59 38.64 3.42
#